data_AF-A2EKM7-F1
#
_entry.id   AF-A2EKM7-F1
#
_cell.length_a   1.000
_cell.length_b   1.000
_cell.length_c   1.000
_cell.angle_alpha   90.00
_cell.angle_beta   90.00
_cell.angle_gamma   90.00
#
_symmetry.space_group_name_H-M   'P 1'
#
loop_
_entity.id
_entity.type
_entity.pdbx_description
1 polymer ?
#
loop_
_entity_poly.entity_id
_entity_poly.type
_entity_poly.pdbx_seq_one_letter_code
_entity_poly.pdbx_strand_id
1 'polypeptide(L)'
;MNTATVEFLLTHGGDINGKDKSKKTALHLAAEKDCSETVKLLISFHAVINAKDESGKTAIHLAAENNCKETANLLILHHVDINAKDKFGKTALHYAVQNNRKKMIKFLISNGADTNAKDNNGKIAYHDYESS
;
A
#
# COMPACT_ATOMS: atom_id res chain seq x y z
N MET A 1 -14.19 6.00 3.83
CA MET A 1 -13.55 7.28 4.21
C MET A 1 -14.18 8.36 3.35
N ASN A 2 -14.52 9.53 3.89
CA ASN A 2 -15.20 10.56 3.12
C ASN A 2 -14.18 11.59 2.59
N THR A 3 -14.03 11.70 1.27
CA THR A 3 -13.07 12.61 0.63
C THR A 3 -13.33 14.07 0.99
N ALA A 4 -14.59 14.51 1.02
CA ALA A 4 -14.94 15.89 1.36
C ALA A 4 -14.61 16.23 2.81
N THR A 5 -14.80 15.28 3.74
CA THR A 5 -14.36 15.46 5.14
C THR A 5 -12.84 15.54 5.24
N VAL A 6 -12.10 14.73 4.48
CA VAL A 6 -10.64 14.81 4.45
C VAL A 6 -10.18 16.16 3.90
N GLU A 7 -10.74 16.60 2.78
CA GLU A 7 -10.45 17.91 2.18
C GLU A 7 -10.74 19.07 3.13
N PHE A 8 -11.90 19.04 3.80
CA PHE A 8 -12.26 20.04 4.80
C PHE A 8 -11.22 20.10 5.93
N LEU A 9 -10.81 18.94 6.48
CA LEU A 9 -9.82 18.91 7.56
C LEU A 9 -8.46 19.46 7.11
N LEU A 10 -7.99 19.08 5.91
CA LEU A 10 -6.69 19.52 5.39
C LEU A 10 -6.66 21.03 5.11
N THR A 11 -7.73 21.58 4.54
CA THR A 11 -7.85 23.02 4.27
C THR A 11 -7.97 23.87 5.54
N HIS A 12 -8.28 23.24 6.68
CA HIS A 12 -8.39 23.89 8.00
C HIS A 12 -7.24 23.51 8.95
N GLY A 13 -6.08 23.12 8.41
CA GLY A 13 -4.85 22.91 9.18
C GLY A 13 -4.71 21.51 9.79
N GLY A 14 -5.51 20.54 9.34
CA GLY A 14 -5.32 19.13 9.70
C GLY A 14 -3.96 18.60 9.23
N ASP A 15 -3.32 17.78 10.05
CA ASP A 15 -2.04 17.16 9.73
C ASP A 15 -2.23 16.05 8.67
N ILE A 16 -1.81 16.32 7.44
CA ILE A 16 -1.82 15.38 6.30
C ILE A 16 -1.07 14.08 6.60
N ASN A 17 -0.04 14.14 7.44
CA ASN A 17 0.79 13.01 7.83
C ASN A 17 0.49 12.52 9.24
N GLY A 18 -0.62 12.99 9.82
CA GLY A 18 -1.11 12.58 11.13
C GLY A 18 -1.27 11.07 11.19
N LYS A 19 -0.88 10.49 12.32
CA LYS A 19 -0.81 9.05 12.53
C LYS A 19 -1.78 8.60 13.60
N ASP A 20 -2.47 7.49 13.35
CA ASP A 20 -3.25 6.79 14.37
C ASP A 20 -2.35 5.98 15.32
N LYS A 21 -2.97 5.23 16.24
CA LYS A 21 -2.25 4.39 17.22
C LYS A 21 -1.37 3.31 16.59
N SER A 22 -1.73 2.84 15.40
CA SER A 22 -0.97 1.87 14.60
C SER A 22 0.00 2.54 13.62
N LYS A 23 0.26 3.84 13.81
CA LYS A 23 1.10 4.67 12.96
C LYS A 23 0.61 4.79 11.51
N LYS A 24 -0.66 4.45 11.23
CA LYS A 24 -1.24 4.59 9.90
C LYS A 24 -1.58 6.07 9.64
N THR A 25 -1.22 6.54 8.46
CA THR A 25 -1.63 7.86 7.94
C THR A 25 -2.96 7.76 7.19
N ALA A 26 -3.56 8.90 6.84
CA ALA A 26 -4.74 8.93 5.97
C ALA A 26 -4.52 8.16 4.65
N LEU A 27 -3.30 8.20 4.10
CA LEU A 27 -2.95 7.48 2.87
C LEU A 27 -3.00 5.95 3.04
N HIS A 28 -2.58 5.43 4.19
CA HIS A 28 -2.72 4.01 4.51
C HIS A 28 -4.19 3.58 4.54
N LEU A 29 -5.02 4.36 5.23
CA LEU A 29 -6.45 4.09 5.36
C LEU A 29 -7.19 4.20 4.01
N ALA A 30 -6.73 5.10 3.14
CA ALA A 30 -7.24 5.24 1.78
C ALA A 30 -6.92 4.01 0.93
N ALA A 31 -5.67 3.54 1.02
CA ALA A 31 -5.18 2.38 0.28
C ALA A 31 -5.83 1.06 0.71
N GLU A 32 -6.15 0.91 1.99
CA GLU A 32 -6.85 -0.26 2.53
C GLU A 32 -8.31 -0.36 2.04
N LYS A 33 -8.92 0.78 1.68
CA LYS A 33 -10.36 0.88 1.35
C LYS A 33 -10.65 1.22 -0.12
N ASP A 34 -9.63 1.12 -0.97
CA ASP A 34 -9.65 1.53 -2.38
C ASP A 34 -10.24 2.92 -2.66
N CYS A 35 -9.99 3.88 -1.77
CA CYS A 35 -10.51 5.25 -1.87
C CYS A 35 -9.63 6.09 -2.81
N SER A 36 -9.61 5.75 -4.10
CA SER A 36 -8.72 6.34 -5.13
C SER A 36 -8.81 7.87 -5.23
N GLU A 37 -10.00 8.45 -5.12
CA GLU A 37 -10.17 9.91 -5.12
C GLU A 37 -9.55 10.57 -3.88
N THR A 38 -9.64 9.93 -2.72
CA THR A 38 -8.95 10.44 -1.53
C THR A 38 -7.44 10.26 -1.66
N VAL A 39 -6.95 9.19 -2.30
CA VAL A 39 -5.51 9.02 -2.57
C VAL A 39 -4.98 10.16 -3.44
N LYS A 40 -5.69 10.50 -4.53
CA LYS A 40 -5.34 11.63 -5.39
C LYS A 40 -5.27 12.94 -4.60
N LEU A 41 -6.28 13.21 -3.76
CA LEU A 41 -6.33 14.38 -2.90
C LEU A 41 -5.14 14.41 -1.92
N LEU A 42 -4.85 13.29 -1.25
CA LEU A 42 -3.75 13.23 -0.28
C LEU A 42 -2.40 13.47 -0.97
N ILE A 43 -2.20 12.91 -2.16
CA ILE A 43 -0.98 13.13 -2.96
C ILE A 43 -0.88 14.59 -3.42
N SER A 44 -1.98 15.23 -3.84
CA SER A 44 -1.96 16.65 -4.24
C SER A 44 -1.66 17.59 -3.05
N PHE A 45 -1.98 17.16 -1.83
CA PHE A 45 -1.58 17.81 -0.59
C PHE A 45 -0.20 17.36 -0.06
N HIS A 46 0.61 16.69 -0.88
CA HIS A 46 1.98 16.26 -0.57
C HIS A 46 2.09 15.29 0.61
N ALA A 47 1.10 14.40 0.79
CA ALA A 47 1.21 13.30 1.75
C ALA A 47 2.47 12.46 1.50
N VAL A 48 3.11 11.99 2.58
CA VAL A 48 4.31 11.16 2.47
C VAL A 48 3.92 9.78 1.93
N ILE A 49 4.15 9.55 0.63
CA ILE A 49 3.73 8.34 -0.09
C ILE A 49 4.35 7.05 0.46
N ASN A 50 5.58 7.15 0.96
CA ASN A 50 6.37 6.05 1.53
C ASN A 50 6.27 5.99 3.06
N ALA A 51 5.28 6.65 3.68
CA ALA A 51 5.05 6.54 5.11
C ALA A 51 4.90 5.07 5.49
N LYS A 52 5.47 4.70 6.64
CA LYS A 52 5.40 3.34 7.18
C LYS A 52 4.52 3.33 8.43
N ASP A 53 3.62 2.35 8.49
CA ASP A 53 2.85 2.04 9.68
C ASP A 53 3.70 1.29 10.74
N GLU A 54 3.07 0.85 11.82
CA GLU A 54 3.75 0.16 12.92
C GLU A 54 4.42 -1.15 12.49
N SER A 55 3.89 -1.84 11.48
CA SER A 55 4.46 -3.06 10.90
C SER A 55 5.51 -2.78 9.82
N GLY A 56 5.73 -1.51 9.48
CA GLY A 56 6.62 -1.10 8.40
C GLY A 56 5.96 -1.14 7.03
N LYS A 57 4.66 -1.46 6.94
CA LYS A 57 3.91 -1.46 5.68
C LYS A 57 3.73 -0.04 5.19
N THR A 58 3.84 0.14 3.88
CA THR A 58 3.47 1.37 3.17
C THR A 58 2.08 1.21 2.55
N ALA A 59 1.54 2.29 1.97
CA ALA A 59 0.23 2.27 1.30
C ALA A 59 0.10 1.16 0.23
N ILE A 60 1.17 0.89 -0.55
CA ILE A 60 1.12 -0.16 -1.59
C ILE A 60 1.01 -1.58 -1.01
N HIS A 61 1.54 -1.82 0.21
CA HIS A 61 1.35 -3.09 0.89
C HIS A 61 -0.13 -3.32 1.23
N LEU A 62 -0.79 -2.30 1.80
CA LEU A 62 -2.20 -2.37 2.19
C LEU A 62 -3.12 -2.49 0.98
N ALA A 63 -2.84 -1.75 -0.10
CA ALA A 63 -3.58 -1.88 -1.35
C ALA A 63 -3.46 -3.30 -1.93
N ALA A 64 -2.25 -3.89 -1.88
CA ALA A 64 -2.01 -5.22 -2.39
C ALA A 64 -2.71 -6.32 -1.57
N GLU A 65 -2.64 -6.23 -0.24
CA GLU A 65 -3.33 -7.13 0.70
C GLU A 65 -4.85 -7.14 0.50
N ASN A 66 -5.44 -5.97 0.22
CA ASN A 66 -6.88 -5.78 0.07
C ASN A 66 -7.39 -5.80 -1.39
N ASN A 67 -6.52 -6.06 -2.37
CA ASN A 67 -6.86 -6.08 -3.80
C ASN A 67 -7.44 -4.75 -4.32
N CYS A 68 -6.97 -3.62 -3.78
CA CYS A 68 -7.34 -2.25 -4.17
C CYS A 68 -6.50 -1.81 -5.39
N LYS A 69 -6.88 -2.29 -6.58
CA LYS A 69 -6.06 -2.16 -7.80
C LYS A 69 -5.96 -0.71 -8.27
N GLU A 70 -7.05 0.03 -8.22
CA GLU A 70 -7.15 1.41 -8.66
C GLU A 70 -6.23 2.29 -7.81
N THR A 71 -6.24 2.08 -6.50
CA THR A 71 -5.30 2.75 -5.59
C THR A 71 -3.85 2.33 -5.82
N ALA A 72 -3.57 1.03 -5.99
CA ALA A 72 -2.21 0.57 -6.27
C ALA A 72 -1.66 1.20 -7.57
N ASN A 73 -2.49 1.31 -8.60
CA ASN A 73 -2.14 1.97 -9.86
C ASN A 73 -1.78 3.44 -9.68
N LEU A 74 -2.57 4.19 -8.89
CA LEU A 74 -2.24 5.59 -8.59
C LEU A 74 -0.91 5.72 -7.83
N LEU A 75 -0.66 4.87 -6.84
CA LEU A 75 0.59 4.90 -6.08
C LEU A 75 1.82 4.61 -6.97
N ILE A 76 1.71 3.65 -7.89
CA ILE A 76 2.77 3.32 -8.85
C ILE A 76 3.02 4.47 -9.84
N LEU A 77 1.95 5.12 -10.34
CA LEU A 77 2.07 6.31 -11.19
C LEU A 77 2.78 7.47 -10.50
N HIS A 78 2.69 7.55 -9.16
CA HIS A 78 3.41 8.51 -8.33
C HIS A 78 4.74 7.97 -7.77
N HIS A 79 5.34 6.99 -8.46
CA HIS A 79 6.69 6.48 -8.21
C HIS A 79 6.93 5.94 -6.79
N VAL A 80 5.91 5.30 -6.18
CA VAL A 80 6.13 4.50 -4.97
C VAL A 80 7.13 3.37 -5.27
N ASP A 81 7.94 2.99 -4.27
CA ASP A 81 8.75 1.78 -4.37
C ASP A 81 7.84 0.54 -4.27
N ILE A 82 7.55 -0.10 -5.41
CA ILE A 82 6.75 -1.33 -5.50
C ILE A 82 7.38 -2.51 -4.76
N ASN A 83 8.70 -2.48 -4.58
CA ASN A 83 9.49 -3.51 -3.92
C ASN A 83 9.87 -3.12 -2.48
N ALA A 84 9.25 -2.07 -1.95
CA ALA A 84 9.43 -1.66 -0.56
C ALA A 84 9.21 -2.85 0.37
N LYS A 85 10.09 -2.97 1.37
CA LYS A 85 10.00 -4.01 2.40
C LYS A 85 9.46 -3.45 3.70
N ASP A 86 8.55 -4.20 4.30
CA ASP A 86 8.10 -4.01 5.67
C ASP A 86 9.11 -4.55 6.70
N LYS A 87 8.75 -4.55 7.99
CA LYS A 87 9.64 -5.05 9.06
C LYS A 87 9.93 -6.54 8.98
N PHE A 88 9.10 -7.31 8.28
CA PHE A 88 9.26 -8.75 8.06
C PHE A 88 10.00 -9.05 6.75
N GLY A 89 10.45 -8.03 6.03
CA GLY A 89 11.08 -8.16 4.72
C GLY A 89 10.09 -8.46 3.59
N LYS A 90 8.78 -8.47 3.89
CA LYS A 90 7.73 -8.75 2.90
C LYS A 90 7.48 -7.53 2.03
N THR A 91 7.26 -7.78 0.74
CA THR A 91 6.86 -6.78 -0.26
C THR A 91 5.35 -6.82 -0.49
N ALA A 92 4.81 -5.85 -1.24
CA ALA A 92 3.41 -5.86 -1.68
C ALA A 92 3.02 -7.18 -2.38
N LEU A 93 3.94 -7.77 -3.16
CA LEU A 93 3.69 -9.05 -3.85
C LEU A 93 3.48 -10.21 -2.86
N HIS A 94 4.24 -10.26 -1.75
CA HIS A 94 4.06 -11.29 -0.72
C HIS A 94 2.64 -11.25 -0.15
N TYR A 95 2.13 -10.05 0.16
CA TYR A 95 0.78 -9.88 0.69
C TYR A 95 -0.31 -10.23 -0.32
N ALA A 96 -0.13 -9.87 -1.60
CA ALA A 96 -1.06 -10.24 -2.66
C ALA A 96 -1.15 -11.76 -2.84
N VAL A 97 -0.02 -12.48 -2.77
CA VAL A 97 0.02 -13.94 -2.87
C VAL A 97 -0.60 -14.61 -1.65
N GLN A 98 -0.19 -14.23 -0.44
CA GLN A 98 -0.71 -14.79 0.83
C GLN A 98 -2.22 -14.65 0.97
N ASN A 99 -2.81 -13.60 0.38
CA ASN A 99 -4.24 -13.34 0.40
C ASN A 99 -4.97 -13.81 -0.87
N ASN A 100 -4.33 -14.58 -1.75
CA ASN A 100 -4.91 -15.11 -2.99
C ASN A 100 -5.49 -14.04 -3.93
N ARG A 101 -4.87 -12.85 -3.97
CA ARG A 101 -5.33 -11.70 -4.78
C ARG A 101 -4.87 -11.83 -6.23
N LYS A 102 -5.37 -12.83 -6.97
CA LYS A 102 -4.92 -13.18 -8.34
C LYS A 102 -4.81 -12.00 -9.31
N LYS A 103 -5.78 -11.07 -9.29
CA LYS A 103 -5.76 -9.87 -10.15
C LYS A 103 -4.64 -8.91 -9.75
N MET A 104 -4.48 -8.68 -8.45
CA MET A 104 -3.40 -7.84 -7.91
C MET A 104 -2.01 -8.46 -8.15
N ILE A 105 -1.86 -9.78 -7.99
CA ILE A 105 -0.60 -10.49 -8.27
C ILE A 105 -0.15 -10.21 -9.70
N LYS A 106 -1.03 -10.45 -10.69
CA LYS A 106 -0.73 -10.16 -12.10
C LYS A 106 -0.38 -8.69 -12.31
N PHE A 107 -1.16 -7.80 -11.71
CA PHE A 107 -0.95 -6.36 -11.82
C PHE A 107 0.42 -5.92 -11.30
N LEU A 108 0.83 -6.37 -10.11
CA LEU A 108 2.11 -6.03 -9.51
C LEU A 108 3.29 -6.55 -10.34
N ILE A 109 3.22 -7.80 -10.81
CA ILE A 109 4.27 -8.38 -11.69
C ILE A 109 4.40 -7.57 -12.99
N SER A 110 3.27 -7.24 -13.63
CA SER A 110 3.28 -6.43 -14.85
C SER A 110 3.83 -5.02 -14.66
N ASN A 111 3.89 -4.52 -13.41
CA ASN A 111 4.46 -3.22 -13.06
C ASN A 111 5.86 -3.34 -12.40
N GLY A 112 6.54 -4.48 -12.54
CA GLY A 112 7.93 -4.64 -12.12
C GLY A 112 8.15 -5.05 -10.67
N ALA A 113 7.15 -5.64 -10.01
CA ALA A 113 7.38 -6.29 -8.72
C ALA A 113 8.39 -7.45 -8.86
N ASP A 114 9.39 -7.49 -7.98
CA ASP A 114 10.41 -8.54 -7.94
C ASP A 114 9.80 -9.84 -7.41
N THR A 115 9.67 -10.83 -8.31
CA THR A 115 9.13 -12.16 -7.99
C THR A 115 10.10 -13.02 -7.19
N ASN A 116 11.39 -12.65 -7.14
CA ASN A 116 12.44 -13.33 -6.39
C ASN A 116 12.76 -12.65 -5.05
N ALA A 117 12.06 -11.56 -4.72
CA ALA A 117 12.25 -10.87 -3.46
C ALA A 117 12.03 -11.84 -2.28
N LYS A 118 13.04 -11.94 -1.41
CA LYS A 118 12.98 -12.77 -0.19
C LYS A 118 12.56 -11.93 1.01
N ASP A 119 11.66 -12.48 1.83
CA ASP A 119 11.38 -11.99 3.17
C ASP A 119 12.53 -12.28 4.15
N ASN A 120 12.39 -11.88 5.41
CA ASN A 120 13.43 -12.09 6.43
C ASN A 120 13.66 -13.57 6.78
N ASN A 121 12.74 -14.46 6.40
CA ASN A 121 12.88 -15.91 6.56
C ASN A 121 13.45 -16.57 5.29
N GLY A 122 13.85 -15.79 4.29
CA GLY A 122 14.37 -16.29 3.02
C GLY A 122 13.30 -16.81 2.06
N LYS A 123 12.01 -16.65 2.38
CA LYS A 123 10.89 -17.10 1.54
C LYS A 123 10.61 -16.08 0.45
N ILE A 124 10.36 -16.56 -0.77
CA ILE A 124 9.79 -15.75 -1.86
C ILE A 124 8.26 -15.74 -1.77
N ALA A 125 7.62 -14.77 -2.44
CA ALA A 125 6.16 -14.58 -2.38
C ALA A 125 5.35 -15.86 -2.71
N TYR A 126 5.81 -16.68 -3.66
CA TYR A 126 5.12 -17.91 -4.09
C TYR A 126 5.51 -19.18 -3.33
N HIS A 127 6.42 -19.12 -2.35
CA HIS A 127 6.86 -20.32 -1.62
C HIS A 127 5.71 -21.01 -0.88
N ASP A 128 4.67 -20.28 -0.48
CA ASP A 128 3.49 -20.85 0.19
C ASP A 128 2.37 -21.25 -0.82
N TYR A 129 2.56 -21.08 -2.13
CA TYR A 129 1.54 -21.40 -3.15
C TYR A 129 1.45 -22.90 -3.49
N GLU A 130 2.48 -23.69 -3.21
CA GLU A 130 2.49 -25.16 -3.44
C GLU A 130 2.07 -25.98 -2.20
N SER A 131 1.74 -25.34 -1.08
CA SER A 131 1.34 -26.03 0.17
C SER A 131 -0.16 -25.98 0.46
N SER A 132 -1.00 -25.59 -0.50
CA SER A 132 -2.46 -25.45 -0.35
C SER A 132 -3.24 -26.24 -1.40
#